data_AF-A0A1V5P8V6-F1
#
_entry.id   AF-A0A1V5P8V6-F1
#
_cell.length_a   1.000
_cell.length_b   1.000
_cell.length_c   1.000
_cell.angle_alpha   90.00
_cell.angle_beta   90.00
_cell.angle_gamma   90.00
#
_symmetry.space_group_name_H-M   'P 1'
#
loop_
_entity.id
_entity.type
_entity.pdbx_description
1 polymer ?
#
loop_
_entity_poly.entity_id
_entity_poly.type
_entity_poly.pdbx_seq_one_letter_code
_entity_poly.pdbx_strand_id
1 'polypeptide(L)' 'MNNTIIIPEINTFTIGELIYLFEVATAFAGELLNINAFDQPGVEEGKNATYALLGKPGFEAKKKELDAMPPRNERYIV' A
#
# COMPACT_ATOMS: atom_id res chain seq x y z
N MET A 1 -21.29 14.30 1.27
CA MET A 1 -20.88 15.03 2.49
C MET A 1 -19.52 15.66 2.23
N ASN A 2 -19.31 16.91 2.61
CA ASN A 2 -18.02 17.59 2.52
C ASN A 2 -17.43 17.74 3.93
N ASN A 3 -16.12 17.49 4.08
CA ASN A 3 -15.39 17.67 5.33
C ASN A 3 -14.25 18.67 5.09
N THR A 4 -14.09 19.66 5.97
CA THR A 4 -13.03 20.66 5.91
C THR A 4 -12.29 20.68 7.25
N ILE A 5 -10.98 20.51 7.22
CA ILE A 5 -10.10 20.67 8.40
C ILE A 5 -9.43 22.03 8.27
N ILE A 6 -9.60 22.89 9.27
CA ILE A 6 -9.00 24.22 9.32
C ILE A 6 -7.92 24.20 10.38
N ILE A 7 -6.68 24.51 9.98
CA ILE A 7 -5.57 24.76 10.89
C ILE A 7 -5.30 26.27 10.97
N PRO A 8 -4.86 26.81 12.12
CA PRO A 8 -4.75 28.25 12.33
C PRO A 8 -3.64 28.91 11.50
N GLU A 9 -2.55 28.18 11.23
CA GLU A 9 -1.42 28.60 10.40
C GLU A 9 -0.64 27.37 9.91
N ILE A 10 0.29 27.55 8.97
CA ILE A 10 1.20 26.48 8.52
C ILE A 10 2.54 26.66 9.22
N ASN A 11 2.79 25.84 10.25
CA ASN A 11 4.09 25.75 10.90
C ASN A 11 4.35 24.32 11.39
N THR A 12 5.53 24.06 11.95
CA THR A 12 5.90 22.70 12.40
C THR A 12 4.98 22.16 13.49
N PHE A 13 4.44 23.03 14.35
CA PHE A 13 3.53 22.65 15.42
C PHE A 13 2.17 22.21 14.85
N THR A 14 1.52 23.05 14.06
CA THR A 14 0.18 22.78 13.50
C THR A 14 0.18 21.65 12.47
N ILE A 15 1.28 21.46 11.73
CA ILE A 15 1.46 20.30 10.85
C ILE A 15 1.63 19.02 11.67
N GLY A 16 2.32 19.06 12.80
CA GLY A 16 2.44 17.91 13.71
C GLY A 16 1.07 17.47 14.23
N GLU A 17 0.23 18.42 14.65
CA GLU A 17 -1.16 18.15 15.07
C GLU A 17 -1.97 17.48 13.96
N LEU A 18 -1.86 17.98 12.72
CA LEU A 18 -2.58 17.43 11.57
C LEU A 18 -2.13 16.01 11.22
N ILE A 19 -0.83 15.74 11.24
CA ILE A 19 -0.28 14.40 10.99
C ILE A 19 -0.81 13.43 12.05
N TYR A 20 -0.68 13.78 13.32
CA TYR A 20 -1.12 12.92 14.42
C TYR A 20 -2.64 12.66 14.39
N LEU A 21 -3.44 13.68 14.04
CA LEU A 21 -4.87 13.52 13.82
C LEU A 21 -5.16 12.41 12.79
N PHE A 22 -4.46 12.41 11.65
CA PHE A 22 -4.67 11.40 10.61
C PHE A 22 -4.10 10.03 10.96
N GLU A 23 -2.99 9.95 11.71
CA GLU A 23 -2.47 8.68 12.23
C GLU A 23 -3.50 8.00 13.16
N VAL A 24 -4.03 8.77 14.12
CA VAL A 24 -5.05 8.28 15.05
C VAL A 24 -6.34 7.92 14.31
N ALA A 25 -6.80 8.77 13.38
CA ALA A 25 -7.98 8.50 12.57
C ALA A 25 -7.82 7.21 11.74
N THR A 26 -6.63 6.94 11.20
CA THR A 26 -6.33 5.72 10.45
C THR A 26 -6.39 4.49 11.35
N ALA A 27 -5.85 4.55 12.57
CA ALA A 27 -5.94 3.47 13.54
C ALA A 27 -7.40 3.13 13.89
N PHE A 28 -8.22 4.15 14.16
CA PHE A 28 -9.66 3.95 14.40
C PHE A 28 -10.39 3.39 13.18
N ALA A 29 -10.07 3.89 11.98
CA ALA A 29 -10.67 3.38 10.76
C ALA A 29 -10.36 1.89 10.54
N GLY A 30 -9.14 1.44 10.84
CA GLY A 30 -8.77 0.03 10.78
C GLY A 30 -9.65 -0.84 11.67
N GLU A 31 -9.77 -0.46 12.95
CA GLU A 31 -10.62 -1.16 13.92
C GLU A 31 -12.09 -1.19 13.47
N LEU A 32 -12.63 -0.03 13.04
CA LEU A 32 -14.02 0.08 12.57
C LEU A 32 -14.29 -0.76 11.31
N LEU A 33 -13.29 -0.95 10.46
CA LEU A 33 -13.37 -1.78 9.27
C LEU A 33 -13.00 -3.25 9.54
N ASN A 34 -12.66 -3.61 10.78
CA ASN A 34 -12.19 -4.93 11.18
C ASN A 34 -10.97 -5.40 10.35
N ILE A 35 -10.01 -4.49 10.14
CA ILE A 35 -8.73 -4.76 9.48
C ILE A 35 -7.57 -4.30 10.37
N ASN A 36 -6.41 -4.91 10.19
CA ASN A 36 -5.20 -4.45 10.86
C ASN A 36 -4.63 -3.21 10.15
N ALA A 37 -4.71 -2.03 10.78
CA ALA A 37 -4.15 -0.80 10.23
C ALA A 37 -2.60 -0.76 10.24
N PHE A 38 -1.94 -1.75 10.86
CA PHE A 38 -0.51 -1.74 11.13
C PHE A 38 0.27 -2.83 10.38
N ASP A 39 -0.36 -3.54 9.45
CA ASP A 39 0.32 -4.49 8.58
C ASP A 39 0.16 -4.17 7.08
N GLN A 40 0.95 -4.86 6.26
CA GLN A 40 0.99 -4.66 4.81
C GLN A 40 1.36 -5.93 4.04
N PRO A 41 0.72 -7.08 4.27
CA PRO A 41 1.15 -8.36 3.67
C PRO A 41 1.17 -8.35 2.13
N GLY A 42 0.29 -7.56 1.49
CA GLY A 42 0.18 -7.49 0.03
C GLY A 42 1.41 -6.92 -0.68
N VAL A 43 2.29 -6.17 0.00
CA VAL A 43 3.47 -5.57 -0.65
C VAL A 43 4.57 -6.58 -0.94
N GLU A 44 4.59 -7.69 -0.20
CA GLU A 44 5.66 -8.70 -0.32
C GLU A 44 5.57 -9.45 -1.65
N GLU A 45 4.37 -9.72 -2.17
CA GLU A 45 4.23 -10.36 -3.47
C GLU A 45 4.80 -9.51 -4.61
N GLY A 46 4.62 -8.18 -4.56
CA GLY A 46 5.24 -7.27 -5.53
C GLY A 46 6.77 -7.30 -5.47
N LYS A 47 7.35 -7.39 -4.27
CA LYS A 47 8.80 -7.54 -4.08
C LYS A 47 9.29 -8.89 -4.60
N ASN A 48 8.61 -9.97 -4.26
CA ASN A 48 8.94 -11.33 -4.70
C ASN A 48 8.93 -11.44 -6.23
N ALA A 49 7.90 -10.87 -6.87
CA ALA A 49 7.83 -10.82 -8.33
C ALA A 49 9.00 -10.02 -8.93
N THR A 50 9.33 -8.86 -8.34
CA THR A 50 10.47 -8.05 -8.80
C THR A 50 11.80 -8.81 -8.66
N TYR A 51 12.03 -9.48 -7.54
CA TYR A 51 13.24 -10.30 -7.33
C TYR A 51 13.34 -11.44 -8.35
N ALA A 52 12.23 -12.11 -8.65
CA ALA A 52 12.18 -13.16 -9.65
C ALA A 52 12.50 -12.62 -11.06
N LEU A 53 11.91 -11.50 -11.45
CA LEU A 53 12.15 -10.87 -12.76
C LEU A 53 13.60 -10.40 -12.92
N LEU A 54 14.22 -9.90 -11.84
CA LEU A 54 15.63 -9.50 -11.82
C LEU A 54 16.59 -10.69 -11.70
N GLY A 55 16.09 -11.92 -11.60
CA GLY A 55 16.91 -13.13 -11.54
C GLY A 55 17.69 -13.31 -10.22
N LYS A 56 17.14 -12.81 -9.10
CA LYS A 56 17.75 -13.00 -7.78
C LYS A 56 17.80 -14.49 -7.43
N PRO A 57 18.95 -15.04 -6.99
CA PRO A 57 19.04 -16.43 -6.55
C PRO A 57 18.03 -16.76 -5.45
N GLY A 58 17.38 -17.92 -5.56
CA GLY A 58 16.33 -18.38 -4.64
C GLY A 58 14.90 -18.01 -5.04
N PHE A 59 14.71 -17.28 -6.14
CA PHE A 59 13.39 -16.88 -6.68
C PHE A 59 13.06 -17.57 -8.01
N GLU A 60 13.76 -18.65 -8.38
CA GLU A 60 13.64 -19.33 -9.67
C GLU A 60 12.25 -19.96 -9.86
N ALA A 61 11.65 -20.48 -8.78
CA ALA A 61 10.29 -21.01 -8.82
C ALA A 61 9.27 -19.92 -9.16
N LYS A 62 9.39 -18.75 -8.52
CA LYS A 62 8.53 -17.59 -8.78
C LYS A 62 8.75 -17.05 -10.20
N LYS A 63 9.98 -17.07 -10.70
CA LYS A 63 10.29 -16.68 -12.09
C LYS A 63 9.56 -17.59 -13.09
N LYS A 64 9.63 -18.91 -12.89
CA LYS A 64 8.91 -19.88 -13.73
C LYS A 64 7.40 -19.69 -13.68
N GLU A 65 6.83 -19.40 -12.51
CA GLU A 65 5.40 -19.07 -12.36
C GLU A 65 5.03 -17.84 -13.19
N LEU A 66 5.82 -16.76 -13.10
CA LEU A 66 5.59 -15.52 -13.85
C LEU A 66 5.72 -15.72 -15.36
N ASP A 67 6.73 -16.46 -15.81
CA ASP A 67 6.96 -16.76 -17.23
C ASP A 67 5.81 -17.63 -17.82
N ALA A 68 5.11 -18.40 -16.99
CA ALA A 68 3.97 -19.22 -17.37
C ALA A 68 2.62 -18.49 -17.32
N MET A 69 2.58 -17.21 -16.89
CA MET A 69 1.33 -16.45 -16.82
C MET A 69 0.74 -16.25 -18.22
N PRO A 70 -0.60 -16.34 -18.38
CA PRO A 70 -1.24 -16.10 -19.67
C PRO A 70 -0.98 -14.66 -20.15
N PRO A 71 -0.98 -14.44 -21.48
CA PRO A 71 -0.80 -13.10 -22.03
C PRO A 71 -1.89 -12.16 -21.51
N ARG A 72 -1.53 -10.89 -21.30
CA ARG A 72 -2.47 -9.87 -20.83
C ARG A 72 -3.64 -9.76 -21.82
N ASN A 73 -4.85 -9.77 -21.29
CA ASN A 73 -6.05 -9.60 -22.09
C ASN A 73 -6.30 -8.10 -22.30
N GLU A 74 -6.23 -7.66 -23.56
CA GLU A 74 -6.41 -6.26 -23.96
C GLU A 74 -7.73 -5.65 -23.47
N ARG A 75 -8.77 -6.46 -23.25
CA ARG A 75 -10.07 -6.02 -22.71
C ARG A 75 -9.98 -5.41 -21.31
N TYR A 76 -8.97 -5.78 -20.52
CA TYR A 76 -8.81 -5.35 -19.13
C TYR A 76 -7.62 -4.39 -18.94
N ILE A 77 -7.04 -3.90 -20.03
CA ILE A 77 -5.99 -2.88 -20.00
C ILE A 77 -6.70 -1.53 -20.20
N VAL A 78 -6.74 -0.72 -19.14
CA VAL A 78 -7.27 0.66 -19.15
C VAL A 78 -6.13 1.64 -19.42
#